data_AF-A0A8I2H4V9-F1
#
_entry.id   AF-A0A8I2H4V9-F1
#
_cell.length_a   1.000
_cell.length_b   1.000
_cell.length_c   1.000
_cell.angle_alpha   90.00
_cell.angle_beta   90.00
_cell.angle_gamma   90.00
#
_symmetry.space_group_name_H-M   'P 1'
#
loop_
_entity.id
_entity.type
_entity.pdbx_description
1 polymer ?
#
loop_
_entity_poly.entity_id
_entity_poly.type
_entity_poly.pdbx_seq_one_letter_code
_entity_poly.pdbx_strand_id
1 'polypeptide(L)' 'MAKANRTTISIPIEKKLELERKAIEVSYKTGKSVTWTDIVHYMIDNYQSMAKQDLIEEEEERVPK' A
#
# COMPACT_ATOMS: atom_id res chain seq x y z
N MET A 1 4.76 26.34 0.03
CA MET A 1 4.59 24.89 0.25
C MET A 1 4.64 24.21 -1.11
N ALA A 2 5.66 23.41 -1.39
CA ALA A 2 5.82 22.77 -2.70
C ALA A 2 4.64 21.80 -2.94
N LYS A 3 3.97 21.95 -4.08
CA LYS A 3 2.86 21.09 -4.48
C LYS A 3 3.43 19.71 -4.74
N ALA A 4 3.09 18.72 -3.90
CA ALA A 4 3.51 17.35 -4.13
C ALA A 4 2.97 16.89 -5.50
N ASN A 5 3.86 16.42 -6.37
CA ASN A 5 3.47 15.82 -7.64
C ASN A 5 2.72 14.51 -7.31
N ARG A 6 1.41 14.51 -7.55
CA ARG A 6 0.57 13.33 -7.33
C ARG A 6 0.61 12.47 -8.59
N THR A 7 0.73 11.17 -8.39
CA THR A 7 0.60 10.17 -9.46
C THR A 7 -0.59 9.26 -9.19
N THR A 8 -1.02 8.52 -10.21
CA THR A 8 -2.13 7.56 -10.12
C THR A 8 -1.57 6.14 -10.19
N ILE A 9 -2.02 5.27 -9.28
CA ILE A 9 -1.75 3.84 -9.35
C ILE A 9 -2.99 3.10 -9.89
N SER A 10 -2.77 2.21 -10.84
CA SER A 10 -3.83 1.30 -11.31
C SER A 10 -3.88 0.09 -10.39
N ILE A 11 -5.02 -0.16 -9.77
CA ILE A 11 -5.25 -1.33 -8.91
C ILE A 11 -6.57 -2.02 -9.30
N PRO A 12 -6.64 -3.36 -9.22
CA PRO A 12 -7.90 -4.08 -9.37
C PRO A 12 -8.95 -3.60 -8.36
N ILE A 13 -10.22 -3.63 -8.77
CA ILE A 13 -11.34 -3.17 -7.92
C ILE A 13 -11.44 -3.98 -6.62
N GLU A 14 -11.15 -5.28 -6.67
CA GLU A 14 -11.17 -6.18 -5.53
C GLU A 14 -10.19 -5.74 -4.45
N LYS A 15 -8.93 -5.44 -4.82
CA LYS A 15 -7.91 -4.94 -3.90
C LYS A 15 -8.31 -3.59 -3.29
N LYS A 16 -8.94 -2.72 -4.08
CA LYS A 16 -9.47 -1.45 -3.56
C LYS A 16 -10.54 -1.68 -2.50
N LEU A 17 -11.50 -2.58 -2.76
CA LEU A 17 -12.57 -2.92 -1.81
C LEU A 17 -12.03 -3.52 -0.51
N GLU A 18 -11.00 -4.36 -0.58
CA GLU A 18 -10.33 -4.89 0.60
C GLU A 18 -9.68 -3.79 1.44
N LEU A 19 -8.99 -2.84 0.79
CA LEU A 19 -8.39 -1.69 1.46
C LEU A 19 -9.45 -0.78 2.08
N GLU A 20 -10.58 -0.58 1.40
CA GLU A 20 -11.72 0.18 1.94
C GLU A 20 -12.29 -0.49 3.20
N ARG A 21 -12.47 -1.81 3.20
CA ARG A 21 -12.93 -2.56 4.39
C ARG A 21 -11.96 -2.41 5.56
N LYS A 22 -10.65 -2.53 5.30
CA LYS A 22 -9.61 -2.30 6.33
C LYS A 22 -9.64 -0.86 6.86
N ALA A 23 -9.84 0.12 5.98
CA ALA A 23 -9.95 1.52 6.37
C ALA A 23 -11.16 1.77 7.26
N ILE A 24 -12.31 1.15 6.97
CA ILE A 24 -13.50 1.19 7.83
C ILE A 24 -13.21 0.59 9.20
N GLU A 25 -12.56 -0.58 9.25
CA GLU A 25 -12.23 -1.25 10.51
C GLU A 25 -11.29 -0.41 11.38
N VAL A 26 -10.23 0.16 10.78
CA VAL A 26 -9.31 1.07 11.47
C VAL A 26 -10.07 2.30 11.95
N SER A 27 -10.97 2.85 11.12
CA SER A 27 -11.74 4.03 11.50
C SER A 27 -12.65 3.76 12.69
N TYR A 28 -13.32 2.61 12.68
CA TYR A 28 -14.20 2.18 13.76
C TYR A 28 -13.43 1.99 15.07
N LYS A 29 -12.26 1.34 15.01
CA LYS A 29 -11.42 1.06 16.20
C LYS A 29 -10.74 2.30 16.77
N THR A 30 -10.33 3.23 15.92
CA THR A 30 -9.55 4.42 16.33
C THR A 30 -10.41 5.67 16.55
N GLY A 31 -11.66 5.65 16.10
CA GLY A 31 -12.56 6.82 16.11
C GLY A 31 -12.15 7.92 15.12
N LYS A 32 -11.15 7.67 14.25
CA LYS A 32 -10.67 8.62 13.24
C LYS A 32 -11.10 8.19 11.86
N SER A 33 -11.52 9.11 11.00
CA SER A 33 -11.80 8.80 9.60
C SER A 33 -10.50 8.48 8.86
N VAL A 34 -10.33 7.23 8.46
CA VAL A 34 -9.20 6.73 7.66
C VAL A 34 -9.74 6.29 6.30
N THR A 35 -9.04 6.67 5.23
CA THR A 35 -9.37 6.26 3.87
C THR A 35 -8.46 5.14 3.39
N TRP A 36 -8.87 4.42 2.35
CA TRP A 36 -8.03 3.39 1.73
C TRP A 36 -6.71 3.98 1.19
N THR A 37 -6.70 5.24 0.76
CA THR A 37 -5.50 5.94 0.30
C THR A 37 -4.52 6.20 1.45
N ASP A 38 -5.02 6.50 2.66
CA ASP A 38 -4.16 6.66 3.84
C ASP A 38 -3.46 5.36 4.21
N ILE A 39 -4.16 4.22 4.10
CA ILE A 39 -3.56 2.90 4.28
C ILE A 39 -2.46 2.67 3.24
N VAL A 40 -2.71 2.97 1.97
CA VAL A 40 -1.70 2.79 0.91
C VAL A 40 -0.48 3.66 1.16
N HIS A 41 -0.65 4.93 1.52
CA HIS A 41 0.48 5.81 1.85
C HIS A 41 1.26 5.27 3.05
N TYR A 42 0.57 4.84 4.12
CA TYR A 42 1.22 4.22 5.26
C TYR A 42 2.02 2.98 4.85
N MET A 43 1.49 2.15 3.95
CA MET A 43 2.19 0.97 3.45
C MET A 43 3.44 1.34 2.66
N ILE A 44 3.36 2.35 1.80
CA ILE A 44 4.51 2.83 1.03
C ILE A 44 5.58 3.36 2.00
N ASP A 45 5.21 4.21 2.95
CA ASP A 45 6.19 4.85 3.82
C ASP A 45 6.88 3.84 4.75
N ASN A 46 6.13 2.85 5.28
CA ASN A 46 6.64 1.94 6.31
C ASN A 46 7.14 0.59 5.77
N TYR A 47 6.60 0.10 4.66
CA TYR A 47 6.87 -1.25 4.16
C TYR A 47 7.56 -1.31 2.79
N GLN A 48 7.80 -0.18 2.11
CA GLN A 48 8.47 -0.18 0.80
C GLN A 48 9.83 -0.87 0.79
N SER A 49 10.62 -0.74 1.86
CA SER A 49 11.96 -1.32 1.95
C SER A 49 11.93 -2.84 2.03
N MET A 50 10.98 -3.39 2.79
CA MET A 50 10.74 -4.84 2.88
C MET A 50 10.24 -5.36 1.54
N ALA A 51 9.22 -4.71 0.96
CA ALA A 51 8.70 -5.09 -0.35
C ALA A 51 9.77 -5.09 -1.45
N LYS A 52 10.71 -4.13 -1.42
CA LYS A 52 11.86 -4.10 -2.34
C LYS A 52 12.76 -5.33 -2.15
N GLN A 53 13.08 -5.69 -0.91
CA GLN A 53 13.94 -6.82 -0.62
C GLN A 53 13.29 -8.15 -1.06
N ASP A 54 12.04 -8.36 -0.67
CA ASP A 54 11.28 -9.56 -1.04
C ASP A 54 11.20 -9.73 -2.57
N LEU A 55 11.00 -8.63 -3.31
CA LEU A 55 11.00 -8.65 -4.77
C LEU A 55 12.36 -9.00 -5.39
N ILE A 56 13.46 -8.56 -4.77
CA ILE A 56 14.80 -8.94 -5.25
C ILE A 56 15.02 -10.43 -5.03
N GLU A 57 14.71 -10.92 -3.83
CA GLU A 57 14.86 -12.34 -3.47
C GLU A 57 14.02 -13.24 -4.39
N GLU A 58 12.75 -12.88 -4.64
CA GLU A 58 11.89 -13.62 -5.57
C GLU A 58 12.46 -13.70 -7.00
N GLU A 59 13.03 -12.61 -7.52
CA GLU A 59 13.59 -12.61 -8.87
C GLU A 59 14.94 -13.34 -8.93
N GLU A 60 15.75 -13.30 -7.88
CA GLU A 60 16.98 -14.10 -7.78
C GLU A 60 16.69 -15.60 -7.74
N GLU A 61 15.61 -16.03 -7.09
CA GLU A 61 15.16 -17.43 -7.09
C GLU A 61 14.60 -17.89 -8.44
N ARG A 62 14.00 -16.97 -9.21
CA ARG A 62 13.43 -17.26 -10.54
C ARG A 62 14.47 -17.42 -11.65
N VAL A 63 15.67 -16.86 -11.49
CA VAL A 63 16.77 -17.09 -12.42
C VAL A 63 17.45 -18.42 -12.06
N PRO A 64 17.29 -19.50 -12.86
CA PRO A 64 18.05 -20.72 -12.61
C PRO A 64 19.54 -20.41 -12.77
N LYS A 65 20.32 -20.64 -11.71
CA LYS A 65 21.79 -20.60 -11.75
C LYS A 65 22.35 -21.71 -12.63
#